data_AF-A0AA92X5P1-F1
#
_entry.id   AF-A0AA92X5P1-F1
#
_cell.length_a   1.000
_cell.length_b   1.000
_cell.length_c   1.000
_cell.angle_alpha   90.00
_cell.angle_beta   90.00
_cell.angle_gamma   90.00
#
_symmetry.space_group_name_H-M   'P 1'
#
loop_
_entity.id
_entity.type
_entity.pdbx_description
1 polymer ?
#
loop_
_entity_poly.entity_id
_entity_poly.type
_entity_poly.pdbx_seq_one_letter_code
_entity_poly.pdbx_strand_id
1 'polypeptide(L)'
;MHKHDRLAAFLRAFDLKARVLSGPTDHANLYVAARAAGEGASHIRFNVAGGPPPEGEFAVIVSAGVDFSGELNPLVGTLPDRMDFLLADTPALQGVADLFIGEAQSPRCGTVSVQDRLCEVIIVLVIRRAIAAGAVKAGMLAGLAHPALHRSLVAMHDEPACKWSVERLAQIAGMSRSHFIERFGSVVGETPGAYLTAWRLTLGRKALMSGRSVKQVAYQVGFGSVEAFSRAFSAKYGVPPSSVKNGMGLQ
;
A
#
# COMPACT_ATOMS: atom_id res chain seq x y z
N MET A 1 21.91 -6.61 12.01
CA MET A 1 21.60 -5.35 11.32
C MET A 1 20.52 -5.60 10.27
N HIS A 2 19.25 -5.53 10.64
CA HIS A 2 18.12 -5.40 9.70
C HIS A 2 17.06 -4.58 10.39
N LYS A 3 17.26 -3.26 10.39
CA LYS A 3 16.37 -2.30 11.04
C LYS A 3 15.58 -1.58 9.95
N HIS A 4 14.30 -1.92 9.88
CA HIS A 4 13.21 -1.23 9.19
C HIS A 4 13.09 -1.49 7.67
N ASP A 5 12.52 -2.65 7.32
CA ASP A 5 11.89 -2.82 6.02
C ASP A 5 10.65 -1.91 5.95
N ARG A 6 10.78 -0.84 5.16
CA ARG A 6 9.82 0.28 5.09
C ARG A 6 8.47 -0.13 4.51
N LEU A 7 8.40 -1.25 3.80
CA LEU A 7 7.18 -1.73 3.14
C LEU A 7 6.70 -3.08 3.68
N ALA A 8 7.55 -3.90 4.29
CA ALA A 8 7.11 -5.21 4.77
C ALA A 8 6.07 -5.13 5.89
N ALA A 9 6.17 -4.18 6.83
CA ALA A 9 5.13 -3.98 7.85
C ALA A 9 3.76 -3.72 7.21
N PHE A 10 3.78 -2.96 6.12
CA PHE A 10 2.62 -2.63 5.33
C PHE A 10 2.07 -3.85 4.55
N LEU A 11 2.92 -4.53 3.77
CA LEU A 11 2.53 -5.69 2.97
C LEU A 11 2.11 -6.90 3.82
N ARG A 12 2.58 -7.00 5.08
CA ARG A 12 2.06 -7.97 6.05
C ARG A 12 0.65 -7.62 6.54
N ALA A 13 0.35 -6.32 6.66
CA ALA A 13 -0.91 -5.84 7.19
C ALA A 13 -2.03 -5.82 6.13
N PHE A 14 -1.70 -5.80 4.84
CA PHE A 14 -2.68 -5.81 3.75
C PHE A 14 -2.26 -6.80 2.68
N ASP A 15 -3.13 -7.74 2.37
CA ASP A 15 -2.86 -8.71 1.31
C ASP A 15 -2.85 -7.95 -0.02
N LEU A 16 -1.71 -7.98 -0.70
CA LEU A 16 -1.60 -7.58 -2.09
C LEU A 16 -1.98 -8.78 -2.94
N LYS A 17 -3.09 -8.68 -3.67
CA LYS A 17 -3.52 -9.73 -4.59
C LYS A 17 -3.45 -9.18 -6.00
N ALA A 18 -2.62 -9.80 -6.82
CA ALA A 18 -2.58 -9.52 -8.23
C ALA A 18 -3.17 -10.71 -9.01
N ARG A 19 -3.76 -10.44 -10.16
CA ARG A 19 -4.23 -11.45 -11.11
C ARG A 19 -4.03 -10.93 -12.54
N VAL A 20 -3.43 -11.74 -13.40
CA VAL A 20 -3.37 -11.47 -14.85
C VAL A 20 -4.75 -11.64 -15.46
N LEU A 21 -5.15 -10.71 -16.34
CA LEU A 21 -6.46 -10.71 -16.95
C LEU A 21 -6.37 -11.17 -18.41
N SER A 22 -7.15 -12.20 -18.74
CA SER A 22 -7.29 -12.75 -20.09
C SER A 22 -8.64 -12.32 -20.68
N GLY A 23 -8.88 -11.03 -20.89
CA GLY A 23 -10.19 -10.52 -21.32
C GLY A 23 -10.30 -8.99 -21.31
N PRO A 24 -11.46 -8.40 -21.62
CA PRO A 24 -11.66 -6.95 -21.66
C PRO A 24 -11.24 -6.28 -20.35
N THR A 25 -10.65 -5.10 -20.46
CA THR A 25 -9.86 -4.39 -19.44
C THR A 25 -10.62 -3.87 -18.22
N ASP A 26 -11.85 -4.31 -17.96
CA ASP A 26 -12.79 -3.66 -17.02
C ASP A 26 -12.30 -3.62 -15.55
N HIS A 27 -11.32 -4.44 -15.19
CA HIS A 27 -10.67 -4.43 -13.87
C HIS A 27 -9.14 -4.40 -13.93
N ALA A 28 -8.57 -4.18 -15.12
CA ALA A 28 -7.14 -4.00 -15.26
C ALA A 28 -6.74 -2.66 -14.65
N ASN A 29 -5.63 -2.66 -13.92
CA ASN A 29 -5.13 -1.44 -13.32
C ASN A 29 -3.59 -1.39 -13.33
N LEU A 30 -2.93 -2.48 -13.73
CA LEU A 30 -1.51 -2.53 -14.09
C LEU A 30 -1.38 -2.91 -15.57
N TYR A 31 -0.56 -2.15 -16.30
CA TYR A 31 -0.26 -2.37 -17.71
C TYR A 31 1.24 -2.36 -17.94
N VAL A 32 1.74 -3.41 -18.59
CA VAL A 32 3.11 -3.46 -19.13
C VAL A 32 3.01 -3.26 -20.64
N ALA A 33 3.72 -2.28 -21.17
CA ALA A 33 3.59 -1.84 -22.55
C ALA A 33 4.95 -1.59 -23.22
N ALA A 34 4.96 -1.68 -24.54
CA ALA A 34 6.08 -1.34 -25.43
C ALA A 34 5.81 -0.04 -26.18
N ARG A 35 6.85 0.63 -26.71
CA ARG A 35 6.69 1.81 -27.57
C ARG A 35 6.00 1.46 -28.90
N ALA A 36 6.24 0.25 -29.40
CA ALA A 36 5.58 -0.27 -30.59
C ALA A 36 5.24 -1.75 -30.43
N ALA A 37 4.28 -2.23 -31.23
CA ALA A 37 3.90 -3.64 -31.25
C ALA A 37 5.09 -4.52 -31.69
N GLY A 38 5.37 -5.58 -30.94
CA GLY A 38 6.47 -6.50 -31.21
C GLY A 38 7.81 -6.14 -30.55
N GLU A 39 7.89 -4.97 -29.90
CA GLU A 39 9.06 -4.61 -29.08
C GLU A 39 8.94 -5.17 -27.64
N GLY A 40 10.08 -5.19 -26.94
CA GLY A 40 10.12 -5.52 -25.51
C GLY A 40 9.46 -4.44 -24.64
N ALA A 41 9.18 -4.78 -23.38
CA ALA A 41 8.61 -3.81 -22.46
C ALA A 41 9.48 -2.58 -22.33
N SER A 42 8.86 -1.40 -22.39
CA SER A 42 9.54 -0.12 -22.22
C SER A 42 8.84 0.78 -21.21
N HIS A 43 7.58 0.46 -20.88
CA HIS A 43 6.70 1.30 -20.08
C HIS A 43 5.84 0.49 -19.12
N ILE A 44 5.63 1.00 -17.92
CA ILE A 44 4.63 0.51 -16.97
C ILE A 44 3.68 1.65 -16.60
N ARG A 45 2.38 1.37 -16.69
CA ARG A 45 1.31 2.20 -16.13
C ARG A 45 0.62 1.45 -15.01
N PHE A 46 0.48 2.10 -13.86
CA PHE A 46 -0.32 1.60 -12.74
C PHE A 46 -1.35 2.67 -12.33
N ASN A 47 -2.63 2.33 -12.40
CA ASN A 47 -3.78 3.14 -12.01
C ASN A 47 -4.32 2.59 -10.69
N VAL A 48 -4.38 3.39 -9.63
CA VAL A 48 -4.74 2.88 -8.30
C VAL A 48 -6.19 2.42 -8.22
N ALA A 49 -7.12 3.16 -8.82
CA ALA A 49 -8.56 2.87 -8.82
C ALA A 49 -9.03 2.14 -10.10
N GLY A 50 -8.10 1.61 -10.91
CA GLY A 50 -8.39 1.23 -12.29
C GLY A 50 -8.43 2.45 -13.22
N GLY A 51 -8.59 2.20 -14.51
CA GLY A 51 -8.58 3.25 -15.53
C GLY A 51 -7.98 2.74 -16.84
N PRO A 52 -8.03 3.52 -17.92
CA PRO A 52 -7.67 3.02 -19.24
C PRO A 52 -6.18 2.66 -19.36
N PRO A 53 -5.85 1.76 -20.30
CA PRO A 53 -4.46 1.50 -20.69
C PRO A 53 -3.78 2.78 -21.22
N PRO A 54 -2.44 2.79 -21.38
CA PRO A 54 -1.78 3.82 -22.17
C PRO A 54 -2.29 3.81 -23.62
N GLU A 55 -3.01 4.86 -24.02
CA GLU A 55 -3.51 5.06 -25.38
C GLU A 55 -2.45 5.73 -26.28
N GLY A 56 -2.48 5.44 -27.58
CA GLY A 56 -1.73 6.14 -28.63
C GLY A 56 -0.26 5.74 -28.76
N GLU A 57 0.56 6.03 -27.75
CA GLU A 57 2.04 5.93 -27.84
C GLU A 57 2.62 4.58 -27.43
N PHE A 58 1.81 3.70 -26.84
CA PHE A 58 2.28 2.42 -26.35
C PHE A 58 1.35 1.27 -26.73
N ALA A 59 1.94 0.14 -27.10
CA ALA A 59 1.23 -1.12 -27.31
C ALA A 59 1.25 -1.92 -26.00
N VAL A 60 0.07 -2.18 -25.43
CA VAL A 60 -0.05 -3.02 -24.23
C VAL A 60 0.35 -4.46 -24.55
N ILE A 61 1.29 -5.01 -23.78
CA ILE A 61 1.75 -6.40 -23.91
C ILE A 61 1.00 -7.29 -22.92
N VAL A 62 0.90 -6.86 -21.66
CA VAL A 62 0.24 -7.59 -20.57
C VAL A 62 -0.56 -6.63 -19.71
N SER A 63 -1.74 -7.06 -19.27
CA SER A 63 -2.59 -6.37 -18.30
C SER A 63 -2.84 -7.24 -17.07
N ALA A 64 -2.90 -6.62 -15.90
CA ALA A 64 -3.22 -7.27 -14.64
C ALA A 64 -4.14 -6.41 -13.77
N GLY A 65 -4.97 -7.07 -12.99
CA GLY A 65 -5.74 -6.47 -11.91
C GLY A 65 -4.98 -6.64 -10.60
N VAL A 66 -4.79 -5.55 -9.87
CA VAL A 66 -4.11 -5.50 -8.58
C VAL A 66 -5.08 -4.94 -7.55
N ASP A 67 -5.43 -5.77 -6.58
CA ASP A 67 -6.25 -5.41 -5.44
C ASP A 67 -5.37 -5.28 -4.19
N PHE A 68 -5.51 -4.15 -3.53
CA PHE A 68 -4.87 -3.81 -2.27
C PHE A 68 -5.74 -4.16 -1.06
N SER A 69 -6.73 -5.06 -1.18
CA SER A 69 -7.80 -5.27 -0.18
C SER A 69 -8.77 -4.07 -0.08
N GLY A 70 -9.03 -3.39 -1.20
CA GLY A 70 -10.02 -2.32 -1.33
C GLY A 70 -9.83 -1.08 -0.42
N GLU A 71 -10.94 -0.41 -0.08
CA GLU A 71 -11.00 0.83 0.74
C GLU A 71 -10.36 0.72 2.14
N LEU A 72 -10.05 -0.49 2.59
CA LEU A 72 -9.42 -0.72 3.88
C LEU A 72 -7.95 -0.34 3.88
N ASN A 73 -7.34 -0.24 2.70
CA ASN A 73 -5.91 -0.06 2.56
C ASN A 73 -5.52 1.43 2.53
N PRO A 74 -4.76 1.92 3.53
CA PRO A 74 -4.33 3.32 3.61
C PRO A 74 -3.41 3.75 2.46
N LEU A 75 -2.76 2.83 1.75
CA LEU A 75 -1.94 3.18 0.58
C LEU A 75 -2.78 3.67 -0.58
N VAL A 76 -3.98 3.12 -0.78
CA VAL A 76 -4.85 3.49 -1.90
C VAL A 76 -5.16 4.99 -1.86
N GLY A 77 -5.40 5.56 -0.68
CA GLY A 77 -5.65 7.00 -0.52
C GLY A 77 -4.41 7.89 -0.49
N THR A 78 -3.19 7.34 -0.58
CA THR A 78 -1.94 8.12 -0.54
C THR A 78 -1.09 7.98 -1.80
N LEU A 79 -1.34 6.97 -2.62
CA LEU A 79 -0.72 6.83 -3.93
C LEU A 79 -1.34 7.84 -4.90
N PRO A 80 -0.57 8.37 -5.87
CA PRO A 80 -1.16 9.10 -6.99
C PRO A 80 -2.12 8.19 -7.75
N ASP A 81 -3.24 8.74 -8.22
CA ASP A 81 -4.27 7.99 -8.96
C ASP A 81 -3.70 7.20 -10.14
N ARG A 82 -2.64 7.75 -10.76
CA ARG A 82 -1.93 7.20 -11.90
C ARG A 82 -0.42 7.38 -11.73
N MET A 83 0.32 6.32 -12.02
CA MET A 83 1.78 6.29 -12.05
C MET A 83 2.27 5.71 -13.37
N ASP A 84 3.18 6.43 -14.03
CA ASP A 84 3.81 6.04 -15.28
C ASP A 84 5.33 5.97 -15.10
N PHE A 85 5.94 4.90 -15.57
CA PHE A 85 7.39 4.70 -15.49
C PHE A 85 7.96 4.16 -16.80
N LEU A 86 8.99 4.84 -17.29
CA LEU A 86 9.87 4.27 -18.31
C LEU A 86 10.80 3.25 -17.66
N LEU A 87 10.86 2.06 -18.25
CA LEU A 87 11.63 0.95 -17.69
C LEU A 87 13.14 1.11 -17.88
N ALA A 88 13.57 1.91 -18.86
CA ALA A 88 14.98 2.20 -19.14
C ALA A 88 15.75 2.71 -17.91
N ASP A 89 15.09 3.47 -17.04
CA ASP A 89 15.71 4.03 -15.82
C ASP A 89 15.64 3.07 -14.62
N THR A 90 15.06 1.87 -14.78
CA THR A 90 14.77 0.95 -13.67
C THR A 90 15.08 -0.51 -14.05
N PRO A 91 16.35 -0.92 -14.15
CA PRO A 91 16.75 -2.24 -14.64
C PRO A 91 16.13 -3.43 -13.89
N ALA A 92 15.96 -3.30 -12.57
CA ALA A 92 15.30 -4.33 -11.76
C ALA A 92 13.82 -4.51 -12.13
N LEU A 93 13.11 -3.41 -12.41
CA LEU A 93 11.71 -3.45 -12.83
C LEU A 93 11.58 -3.98 -14.26
N GLN A 94 12.51 -3.60 -15.15
CA GLN A 94 12.60 -4.18 -16.50
C GLN A 94 12.74 -5.70 -16.44
N GLY A 95 13.70 -6.24 -15.67
CA GLY A 95 13.92 -7.67 -15.60
C GLY A 95 12.71 -8.46 -15.06
N VAL A 96 11.98 -7.90 -14.08
CA VAL A 96 10.74 -8.53 -13.58
C VAL A 96 9.61 -8.42 -14.61
N ALA A 97 9.50 -7.31 -15.34
CA ALA A 97 8.52 -7.14 -16.41
C ALA A 97 8.76 -8.12 -17.57
N ASP A 98 10.03 -8.34 -17.95
CA ASP A 98 10.39 -9.29 -19.00
C ASP A 98 10.04 -10.73 -18.60
N LEU A 99 10.31 -11.13 -17.36
CA LEU A 99 9.88 -12.42 -16.81
C LEU A 99 8.36 -12.55 -16.81
N PHE A 100 7.65 -11.49 -16.42
CA PHE A 100 6.19 -11.47 -16.39
C PHE A 100 5.56 -11.63 -17.78
N ILE A 101 6.14 -10.98 -18.79
CA ILE A 101 5.76 -11.14 -20.20
C ILE A 101 6.03 -12.56 -20.68
N GLY A 102 7.21 -13.12 -20.37
CA GLY A 102 7.56 -14.49 -20.74
C GLY A 102 6.56 -15.51 -20.23
N GLU A 103 6.16 -15.40 -18.96
CA GLU A 103 5.13 -16.26 -18.35
C GLU A 103 3.74 -16.06 -18.98
N ALA A 104 3.38 -14.82 -19.35
CA ALA A 104 2.11 -14.54 -20.04
C ALA A 104 2.05 -15.08 -21.46
N GLN A 105 3.16 -15.06 -22.19
CA GLN A 105 3.23 -15.50 -23.59
C GLN A 105 3.47 -17.01 -23.74
N SER A 106 4.06 -17.67 -22.74
CA SER A 106 4.34 -19.10 -22.78
C SER A 106 3.80 -19.85 -21.55
N PRO A 107 2.45 -20.00 -21.41
CA PRO A 107 1.85 -20.62 -20.23
C PRO A 107 2.24 -22.09 -20.06
N ARG A 108 2.64 -22.45 -18.84
CA ARG A 108 3.00 -23.79 -18.37
C ARG A 108 2.30 -24.12 -17.04
N CYS A 109 2.51 -25.33 -16.53
CA CYS A 109 2.06 -25.70 -15.18
C CYS A 109 2.60 -24.68 -14.15
N GLY A 110 1.71 -24.09 -13.34
CA GLY A 110 2.08 -23.11 -12.31
C GLY A 110 2.10 -21.64 -12.75
N THR A 111 1.83 -21.33 -14.02
CA THR A 111 1.89 -19.95 -14.57
C THR A 111 1.14 -18.93 -13.73
N VAL A 112 -0.10 -19.23 -13.33
CA VAL A 112 -0.94 -18.30 -12.54
C VAL A 112 -0.23 -17.93 -11.22
N SER A 113 0.33 -18.91 -10.52
CA SER A 113 1.05 -18.67 -9.26
C SER A 113 2.32 -17.85 -9.46
N VAL A 114 3.06 -18.08 -10.54
CA VAL A 114 4.26 -17.30 -10.87
C VAL A 114 3.88 -15.86 -11.25
N GLN A 115 2.86 -15.69 -12.08
CA GLN A 115 2.34 -14.39 -12.50
C GLN A 115 1.86 -13.55 -11.33
N ASP A 116 1.09 -14.12 -10.41
CA ASP A 116 0.59 -13.42 -9.22
C ASP A 116 1.77 -12.87 -8.38
N ARG A 117 2.81 -13.69 -8.17
CA ARG A 117 4.03 -13.30 -7.44
C ARG A 117 4.86 -12.26 -8.18
N LEU A 118 5.04 -12.40 -9.49
CA LEU A 118 5.77 -11.42 -10.31
C LEU A 118 5.03 -10.07 -10.30
N CYS A 119 3.71 -10.08 -10.38
CA CYS A 119 2.90 -8.87 -10.33
C CYS A 119 2.96 -8.20 -8.95
N GLU A 120 2.92 -8.96 -7.85
CA GLU A 120 3.18 -8.45 -6.50
C GLU A 120 4.55 -7.75 -6.42
N VAL A 121 5.61 -8.35 -6.99
CA VAL A 121 6.95 -7.76 -7.04
C VAL A 121 6.97 -6.49 -7.88
N ILE A 122 6.35 -6.48 -9.07
CA ILE A 122 6.24 -5.28 -9.93
C ILE A 122 5.62 -4.13 -9.14
N ILE A 123 4.52 -4.37 -8.45
CA ILE A 123 3.81 -3.34 -7.70
C ILE A 123 4.66 -2.79 -6.56
N VAL A 124 5.39 -3.64 -5.84
CA VAL A 124 6.32 -3.18 -4.80
C VAL A 124 7.41 -2.28 -5.40
N LEU A 125 7.95 -2.62 -6.57
CA LEU A 125 8.96 -1.82 -7.26
C LEU A 125 8.40 -0.49 -7.79
N VAL A 126 7.19 -0.50 -8.36
CA VAL A 126 6.43 0.68 -8.80
C VAL A 126 6.22 1.64 -7.63
N ILE A 127 5.73 1.15 -6.48
CA ILE A 127 5.54 1.97 -5.28
C ILE A 127 6.88 2.53 -4.78
N ARG A 128 7.95 1.71 -4.72
CA ARG A 128 9.29 2.19 -4.33
C ARG A 128 9.78 3.30 -5.26
N ARG A 129 9.54 3.18 -6.56
CA ARG A 129 9.93 4.20 -7.54
C ARG A 129 9.11 5.48 -7.37
N ALA A 130 7.80 5.38 -7.15
CA ALA A 130 6.93 6.52 -6.88
C ALA A 130 7.37 7.30 -5.63
N ILE A 131 7.71 6.57 -4.56
CA ILE A 131 8.28 7.11 -3.32
C ILE A 131 9.60 7.84 -3.62
N ALA A 132 10.53 7.20 -4.35
CA ALA A 132 11.83 7.79 -4.66
C ALA A 132 11.74 9.01 -5.59
N ALA A 133 10.75 9.05 -6.48
CA ALA A 133 10.49 10.17 -7.39
C ALA A 133 9.80 11.37 -6.70
N GLY A 134 9.42 11.25 -5.42
CA GLY A 134 8.68 12.30 -4.71
C GLY A 134 7.26 12.50 -5.25
N ALA A 135 6.70 11.51 -5.95
CA ALA A 135 5.36 11.60 -6.54
C ALA A 135 4.25 11.73 -5.48
N VAL A 136 4.54 11.37 -4.23
CA VAL A 136 3.63 11.53 -3.09
C VAL A 136 3.94 12.82 -2.34
N LYS A 137 3.03 13.80 -2.42
CA LYS A 137 3.23 15.15 -1.89
C LYS A 137 3.10 15.26 -0.36
N ALA A 138 2.33 14.38 0.28
CA ALA A 138 2.15 14.31 1.73
C ALA A 138 1.55 12.95 2.12
N GLY A 139 1.51 12.64 3.42
CA GLY A 139 0.86 11.42 3.93
C GLY A 139 1.83 10.30 4.31
N MET A 140 1.26 9.12 4.54
CA MET A 140 1.98 7.92 4.99
C MET A 140 3.21 7.60 4.12
N LEU A 141 3.03 7.58 2.79
CA LEU A 141 4.10 7.22 1.86
C LEU A 141 5.21 8.26 1.82
N ALA A 142 4.90 9.56 1.89
CA ALA A 142 5.91 10.61 2.02
C ALA A 142 6.71 10.46 3.33
N GLY A 143 6.04 10.11 4.42
CA GLY A 143 6.69 9.78 5.69
C GLY A 143 7.63 8.57 5.60
N LEU A 144 7.20 7.50 4.93
CA LEU A 144 8.02 6.29 4.70
C LEU A 144 9.18 6.54 3.71
N ALA A 145 9.04 7.51 2.79
CA ALA A 145 10.11 7.99 1.93
C ALA A 145 11.21 8.72 2.72
N HIS A 146 10.81 9.45 3.77
CA HIS A 146 11.68 10.38 4.47
C HIS A 146 12.84 9.66 5.19
N PRO A 147 14.10 10.10 5.02
CA PRO A 147 15.30 9.42 5.56
C PRO A 147 15.31 9.21 7.08
N ALA A 148 14.65 10.08 7.84
CA ALA A 148 14.54 9.99 9.29
C ALA A 148 13.17 9.48 9.80
N LEU A 149 12.04 10.03 9.33
CA LEU A 149 10.71 9.72 9.84
C LEU A 149 10.25 8.28 9.58
N HIS A 150 10.76 7.62 8.53
CA HIS A 150 10.35 6.24 8.23
C HIS A 150 10.58 5.28 9.42
N ARG A 151 11.62 5.51 10.23
CA ARG A 151 11.93 4.66 11.40
C ARG A 151 10.83 4.74 12.45
N SER A 152 10.34 5.94 12.74
CA SER A 152 9.24 6.14 13.68
C SER A 152 7.92 5.58 13.15
N LEU A 153 7.65 5.73 11.85
CA LEU A 153 6.44 5.21 11.21
C LEU A 153 6.42 3.68 11.19
N VAL A 154 7.55 3.06 10.82
CA VAL A 154 7.69 1.59 10.88
C VAL A 154 7.51 1.09 12.30
N ALA A 155 8.09 1.75 13.31
CA ALA A 155 7.89 1.37 14.71
C ALA A 155 6.41 1.44 15.14
N MET A 156 5.69 2.50 14.74
CA MET A 156 4.24 2.59 14.96
C MET A 156 3.46 1.48 14.26
N HIS A 157 3.87 1.11 13.04
CA HIS A 157 3.21 0.07 12.25
C HIS A 157 3.43 -1.34 12.80
N ASP A 158 4.66 -1.63 13.23
CA ASP A 158 5.04 -2.94 13.78
C ASP A 158 4.44 -3.16 15.18
N GLU A 159 4.38 -2.11 16.01
CA GLU A 159 3.84 -2.19 17.37
C GLU A 159 2.71 -1.15 17.61
N PRO A 160 1.55 -1.29 16.95
CA PRO A 160 0.47 -0.32 17.06
C PRO A 160 -0.11 -0.26 18.47
N ALA A 161 -0.08 -1.36 19.23
CA ALA A 161 -0.59 -1.41 20.59
C ALA A 161 0.29 -0.68 21.62
N CYS A 162 1.54 -0.36 21.26
CA CYS A 162 2.50 0.26 22.17
C CYS A 162 2.07 1.70 22.53
N LYS A 163 2.33 2.11 23.78
CA LYS A 163 2.08 3.49 24.24
C LYS A 163 3.20 4.41 23.75
N TRP A 164 3.12 4.79 22.48
CA TRP A 164 4.08 5.70 21.86
C TRP A 164 3.95 7.13 22.41
N SER A 165 5.06 7.67 22.90
CA SER A 165 5.19 9.11 23.18
C SER A 165 5.93 9.80 22.04
N VAL A 166 5.72 11.11 21.88
CA VAL A 166 6.40 11.91 20.87
C VAL A 166 7.92 11.89 21.08
N GLU A 167 8.37 11.89 22.33
CA GLU A 167 9.78 11.84 22.71
C GLU A 167 10.44 10.54 22.23
N ARG A 168 9.79 9.40 22.46
CA ARG A 168 10.29 8.10 22.02
C ARG A 168 10.36 8.00 20.50
N LEU A 169 9.35 8.52 19.80
CA LEU A 169 9.31 8.53 18.34
C LEU A 169 10.38 9.45 17.74
N ALA A 170 10.57 10.63 18.33
CA ALA A 170 11.62 11.57 17.95
C ALA A 170 13.01 10.95 18.11
N GLN A 171 13.26 10.25 19.23
CA GLN A 171 14.50 9.50 19.45
C GLN A 171 14.73 8.43 18.39
N ILE A 172 13.71 7.66 18.02
CA ILE A 172 13.80 6.64 16.94
C ILE A 172 14.13 7.29 15.59
N ALA A 173 13.53 8.45 15.32
CA ALA A 173 13.81 9.24 14.11
C ALA A 173 15.19 9.93 14.14
N GLY A 174 15.86 9.99 15.29
CA GLY A 174 17.12 10.73 15.47
C GLY A 174 16.94 12.24 15.44
N MET A 175 15.83 12.75 15.97
CA MET A 175 15.46 14.16 15.98
C MET A 175 15.19 14.66 17.41
N SER A 176 15.31 15.97 17.63
CA SER A 176 14.74 16.61 18.82
C SER A 176 13.22 16.56 18.77
N ARG A 177 12.56 16.64 19.93
CA ARG A 177 11.09 16.57 20.03
C ARG A 177 10.39 17.63 19.17
N SER A 178 10.81 18.89 19.25
CA SER A 178 10.19 19.99 18.51
C SER A 178 10.40 19.84 17.00
N HIS A 179 11.62 19.52 16.58
CA HIS A 179 11.93 19.29 15.16
C HIS A 179 11.15 18.08 14.61
N PHE A 180 10.99 17.02 15.40
CA PHE A 180 10.19 15.87 15.00
C PHE A 180 8.72 16.22 14.77
N ILE A 181 8.08 16.97 15.67
CA ILE A 181 6.67 17.37 15.51
C ILE A 181 6.48 18.19 14.23
N GLU A 182 7.32 19.20 14.03
CA GLU A 182 7.28 20.07 12.86
C GLU A 182 7.50 19.28 11.56
N ARG A 183 8.56 18.47 11.50
CA ARG A 183 8.88 17.66 10.32
C ARG A 183 7.83 16.61 10.05
N PHE A 184 7.32 15.93 11.07
CA PHE A 184 6.26 14.95 10.91
C PHE A 184 4.99 15.62 10.36
N GLY A 185 4.57 16.75 10.93
CA GLY A 185 3.41 17.50 10.44
C GLY A 185 3.56 17.96 8.98
N SER A 186 4.73 18.53 8.63
CA SER A 186 4.97 19.02 7.25
C SER A 186 5.06 17.91 6.20
N VAL A 187 5.61 16.75 6.55
CA VAL A 187 5.83 15.63 5.60
C VAL A 187 4.64 14.69 5.54
N VAL A 188 4.08 14.34 6.70
CA VAL A 188 2.97 13.38 6.82
C VAL A 188 1.62 14.08 6.69
N GLY A 189 1.54 15.39 6.98
CA GLY A 189 0.31 16.18 6.86
C GLY A 189 -0.59 16.13 8.10
N GLU A 190 -0.21 15.38 9.14
CA GLU A 190 -0.96 15.25 10.39
C GLU A 190 -0.02 15.07 11.59
N THR A 191 -0.56 15.07 12.82
CA THR A 191 0.25 14.85 14.02
C THR A 191 0.60 13.37 14.21
N PRO A 192 1.71 13.03 14.90
CA PRO A 192 2.06 11.64 15.18
C PRO A 192 0.95 10.83 15.90
N GLY A 193 0.20 11.47 16.79
CA GLY A 193 -0.89 10.83 17.53
C GLY A 193 -2.15 10.61 16.68
N ALA A 194 -2.48 11.57 15.81
CA ALA A 194 -3.56 11.42 14.84
C ALA A 194 -3.27 10.28 13.86
N TYR A 195 -2.05 10.25 13.32
CA TYR A 195 -1.56 9.19 12.44
C TYR A 195 -1.68 7.80 13.08
N LEU A 196 -1.14 7.63 14.29
CA LEU A 196 -1.21 6.35 14.99
C LEU A 196 -2.66 5.94 15.27
N THR A 197 -3.53 6.88 15.64
CA THR A 197 -4.95 6.61 15.85
C THR A 197 -5.62 6.15 14.56
N ALA A 198 -5.36 6.83 13.45
CA ALA A 198 -5.88 6.46 12.14
C ALA A 198 -5.42 5.06 11.73
N TRP A 199 -4.14 4.73 11.94
CA TRP A 199 -3.57 3.41 11.68
C TRP A 199 -4.23 2.31 12.52
N ARG A 200 -4.37 2.53 13.84
CA ARG A 200 -5.04 1.60 14.76
C ARG A 200 -6.49 1.32 14.36
N LEU A 201 -7.22 2.35 13.93
CA LEU A 201 -8.59 2.21 13.45
C LEU A 201 -8.67 1.37 12.18
N THR A 202 -7.71 1.53 11.26
CA THR A 202 -7.65 0.71 10.05
C THR A 202 -7.40 -0.77 10.39
N LEU A 203 -6.42 -1.05 11.25
CA LEU A 203 -6.21 -2.41 11.75
C LEU A 203 -7.44 -2.96 12.47
N GLY A 204 -8.13 -2.11 13.22
CA GLY A 204 -9.36 -2.45 13.91
C GLY A 204 -10.49 -2.84 12.95
N ARG A 205 -10.71 -2.05 11.90
CA ARG A 205 -11.72 -2.36 10.86
C ARG A 205 -11.41 -3.69 10.17
N LYS A 206 -10.13 -3.93 9.80
CA LYS A 206 -9.70 -5.22 9.22
C LYS A 206 -10.01 -6.38 10.18
N ALA A 207 -9.66 -6.23 11.46
CA ALA A 207 -9.89 -7.27 12.48
C ALA A 207 -11.39 -7.55 12.71
N LEU A 208 -12.24 -6.52 12.71
CA LEU A 208 -13.70 -6.66 12.79
C LEU A 208 -14.26 -7.43 11.59
N MET A 209 -13.81 -7.12 10.37
CA MET A 209 -14.26 -7.84 9.17
C MET A 209 -13.84 -9.31 9.14
N SER A 210 -12.76 -9.66 9.84
CA SER A 210 -12.35 -11.05 10.08
C SER A 210 -13.12 -11.75 11.20
N GLY A 211 -14.09 -11.07 11.81
CA GLY A 211 -15.01 -11.60 12.83
C GLY A 211 -14.54 -11.59 14.27
N ARG A 212 -13.53 -10.78 14.58
CA ARG A 212 -13.15 -10.53 15.97
C ARG A 212 -14.17 -9.62 16.65
N SER A 213 -14.39 -9.83 17.95
CA SER A 213 -15.30 -8.97 18.73
C SER A 213 -14.74 -7.55 18.91
N VAL A 214 -15.62 -6.55 19.00
CA VAL A 214 -15.25 -5.14 19.25
C VAL A 214 -14.36 -5.00 20.49
N LYS A 215 -14.68 -5.73 21.57
CA LYS A 215 -13.89 -5.73 22.81
C LYS A 215 -12.45 -6.20 22.60
N GLN A 216 -12.26 -7.34 21.92
CA GLN A 216 -10.93 -7.86 21.62
C GLN A 216 -10.14 -6.91 20.72
N VAL A 217 -10.78 -6.39 19.68
CA VAL A 217 -10.15 -5.50 18.70
C VAL A 217 -9.65 -4.22 19.36
N ALA A 218 -10.48 -3.56 20.19
CA ALA A 218 -10.12 -2.31 20.85
C ALA A 218 -8.78 -2.40 21.61
N TYR A 219 -8.62 -3.44 22.44
CA TYR A 219 -7.38 -3.64 23.20
C TYR A 219 -6.23 -4.12 22.33
N GLN A 220 -6.49 -5.02 21.37
CA GLN A 220 -5.46 -5.54 20.48
C GLN A 220 -4.78 -4.43 19.67
N VAL A 221 -5.53 -3.43 19.21
CA VAL A 221 -4.96 -2.32 18.43
C VAL A 221 -4.48 -1.16 19.33
N GLY A 222 -4.56 -1.27 20.65
CA GLY A 222 -3.96 -0.32 21.59
C GLY A 222 -4.85 0.82 22.07
N PHE A 223 -6.18 0.71 21.95
CA PHE A 223 -7.07 1.64 22.65
C PHE A 223 -7.15 1.27 24.13
N GLY A 224 -7.23 2.30 24.99
CA GLY A 224 -7.34 2.13 26.44
C GLY A 224 -8.70 1.63 26.91
N SER A 225 -9.74 1.74 26.07
CA SER A 225 -11.09 1.25 26.37
C SER A 225 -11.88 0.98 25.08
N VAL A 226 -12.97 0.22 25.22
CA VAL A 226 -13.88 -0.11 24.10
C VAL A 226 -14.66 1.12 23.64
N GLU A 227 -15.00 2.01 24.57
CA GLU A 227 -15.73 3.25 24.33
C GLU A 227 -14.84 4.23 23.53
N ALA A 228 -13.56 4.33 23.90
CA ALA A 228 -12.59 5.15 23.18
C ALA A 228 -12.41 4.67 21.74
N PHE A 229 -12.28 3.36 21.53
CA PHE A 229 -12.23 2.78 20.19
C PHE A 229 -13.52 3.05 19.42
N SER A 230 -14.68 2.78 20.00
CA SER A 230 -15.97 2.89 19.31
C SER A 230 -16.27 4.32 18.87
N ARG A 231 -16.00 5.30 19.73
CA ARG A 231 -16.16 6.73 19.39
C ARG A 231 -15.24 7.14 18.25
N ALA A 232 -13.96 6.79 18.32
CA ALA A 232 -12.98 7.12 17.28
C ALA A 232 -13.30 6.40 15.95
N PHE A 233 -13.80 5.16 16.03
CA PHE A 233 -14.23 4.38 14.89
C PHE A 233 -15.43 5.02 14.18
N SER A 234 -16.50 5.35 14.93
CA SER A 234 -17.67 6.02 14.38
C SER A 234 -17.32 7.37 13.77
N ALA A 235 -16.44 8.14 14.41
CA ALA A 235 -15.99 9.43 13.88
C ALA A 235 -15.26 9.30 12.53
N LYS A 236 -14.46 8.24 12.36
CA LYS A 236 -13.70 8.01 11.13
C LYS A 236 -14.53 7.40 10.01
N TYR A 237 -15.41 6.44 10.32
CA TYR A 237 -16.09 5.61 9.32
C TYR A 237 -17.59 5.90 9.19
N GLY A 238 -18.15 6.82 9.99
CA GLY A 238 -19.57 7.18 9.95
C GLY A 238 -20.53 6.12 10.51
N VAL A 239 -20.03 4.95 10.91
CA VAL A 239 -20.80 3.82 11.42
C VAL A 239 -20.16 3.22 12.68
N PRO A 240 -20.94 2.64 13.62
CA PRO A 240 -20.38 2.01 14.80
C PRO A 240 -19.65 0.71 14.45
N PRO A 241 -18.64 0.31 15.25
CA PRO A 241 -17.85 -0.89 14.97
C PRO A 241 -18.67 -2.18 14.98
N SER A 242 -19.78 -2.24 15.73
CA SER A 242 -20.70 -3.38 15.76
C SER A 242 -21.45 -3.60 14.44
N SER A 243 -21.55 -2.58 13.59
CA SER A 243 -22.21 -2.67 12.28
C SER A 243 -21.31 -3.27 11.21
N VAL A 244 -19.99 -3.36 11.46
CA VAL A 244 -19.06 -4.03 10.57
C VAL A 244 -19.28 -5.53 10.70
N LYS A 245 -20.02 -6.11 9.75
CA LYS A 245 -20.30 -7.54 9.71
C LYS A 245 -19.09 -8.32 9.19
N ASN A 246 -19.00 -9.59 9.59
CA ASN A 246 -18.09 -10.56 8.99
C ASN A 246 -18.35 -10.60 7.47
N GLY A 247 -17.27 -10.64 6.69
CA GLY A 247 -17.35 -11.07 5.30
C GLY A 247 -17.73 -12.54 5.23
N MET A 248 -19.01 -12.85 5.44
CA MET A 248 -19.61 -14.16 5.16
C MET A 248 -20.85 -13.87 4.32
N GLY A 249 -20.65 -13.83 2.99
CA GLY A 249 -21.70 -13.57 2.02
C GLY A 249 -21.21 -12.88 0.74
N LEU A 250 -20.38 -13.55 -0.04
CA LEU A 250 -20.43 -13.46 -1.50
C LEU A 250 -20.50 -14.91 -2.00
N GLN A 251 -21.74 -15.36 -2.26
CA GLN A 251 -22.02 -16.40 -3.25
C GLN A 251 -21.97 -15.76 -4.63
#